data_AF-A0A3M6AXZ2-F1
#
_entry.id   AF-A0A3M6AXZ2-F1
#
_cell.length_a   1.000
_cell.length_b   1.000
_cell.length_c   1.000
_cell.angle_alpha   90.00
_cell.angle_beta   90.00
_cell.angle_gamma   90.00
#
_symmetry.space_group_name_H-M   'P 1'
#
loop_
_entity.id
_entity.type
_entity.pdbx_description
1 polymer ?
#
loop_
_entity_poly.entity_id
_entity_poly.type
_entity_poly.pdbx_seq_one_letter_code
_entity_poly.pdbx_strand_id
1 'polypeptide(L)'
;MQRRSRSMIRMARPSDAKAIAQVHVSSWQDAYRDLMPAEYLNSLEANLAQRESFWVRSIESGEPCVLVAELNEQVVGWISVGASRDEDITGGNAGEVMSIYVLAR
;
A
#
# COMPACT_ATOMS: atom_id res chain seq x y z
N MET A 1 -20.81 24.11 -12.77
CA MET A 1 -19.49 23.59 -13.21
C MET A 1 -19.02 22.55 -12.21
N GLN A 2 -19.04 21.26 -12.56
CA GLN A 2 -18.47 20.21 -11.69
C GLN A 2 -16.94 20.23 -11.86
N ARG A 3 -16.21 20.48 -10.76
CA ARG A 3 -14.75 20.41 -10.73
C ARG A 3 -14.38 18.94 -10.94
N ARG A 4 -13.76 18.58 -12.07
CA ARG A 4 -13.27 17.21 -12.29
C ARG A 4 -12.24 16.89 -11.21
N SER A 5 -12.43 15.80 -10.49
CA SER A 5 -11.43 15.30 -9.54
C SER A 5 -10.19 14.87 -10.31
N ARG A 6 -9.01 15.27 -9.84
CA ARG A 6 -7.73 14.90 -10.46
C ARG A 6 -7.28 13.59 -9.81
N SER A 7 -7.24 12.52 -10.60
CA SER A 7 -6.65 11.25 -10.19
C SER A 7 -5.39 10.93 -11.01
N MET A 8 -4.43 10.27 -10.38
CA MET A 8 -3.17 9.87 -11.02
C MET A 8 -2.60 8.63 -10.35
N ILE A 9 -1.94 7.78 -11.12
CA ILE A 9 -1.05 6.72 -10.61
C ILE A 9 0.38 7.16 -10.88
N ARG A 10 1.24 7.08 -9.87
CA ARG A 10 2.66 7.47 -9.98
C ARG A 10 3.55 6.59 -9.11
N MET A 11 4.85 6.60 -9.39
CA MET A 11 5.85 6.03 -8.48
C MET A 11 5.72 6.66 -7.09
N ALA A 12 5.80 5.82 -6.06
CA ALA A 12 5.87 6.27 -4.69
C ALA A 12 7.19 7.03 -4.45
N ARG A 13 7.13 8.00 -3.56
CA ARG A 13 8.27 8.75 -3.03
C ARG A 13 8.40 8.41 -1.54
N PRO A 14 9.58 8.56 -0.93
CA PRO A 14 9.72 8.31 0.51
C PRO A 14 8.74 9.13 1.38
N SER A 15 8.36 10.33 0.92
CA SER A 15 7.35 11.18 1.56
C SER A 15 5.94 10.57 1.59
N ASP A 16 5.64 9.58 0.75
CA ASP A 16 4.34 8.90 0.70
C ASP A 16 4.25 7.76 1.73
N ALA A 17 5.37 7.35 2.34
CA ALA A 17 5.44 6.17 3.20
C ALA A 17 4.43 6.20 4.35
N LYS A 18 4.22 7.37 4.94
CA LYS A 18 3.19 7.58 5.98
C LYS A 18 1.79 7.31 5.45
N ALA A 19 1.45 7.87 4.29
CA ALA A 19 0.13 7.70 3.69
C ALA A 19 -0.10 6.25 3.24
N ILE A 20 0.93 5.59 2.70
CA ILE A 20 0.90 4.15 2.37
C ILE A 20 0.61 3.31 3.61
N ALA A 21 1.29 3.58 4.74
CA ALA A 21 1.06 2.88 5.99
C ALA A 21 -0.38 3.08 6.51
N GLN A 22 -0.90 4.31 6.41
CA GLN A 22 -2.28 4.62 6.79
C GLN A 22 -3.29 3.88 5.91
N VAL A 23 -3.14 3.93 4.58
CA VAL A 23 -4.01 3.20 3.65
C VAL A 23 -3.98 1.70 3.95
N HIS A 24 -2.81 1.11 4.19
CA HIS A 24 -2.70 -0.30 4.54
C HIS A 24 -3.55 -0.65 5.78
N VAL A 25 -3.39 0.09 6.88
CA VAL A 25 -4.11 -0.17 8.14
C VAL A 25 -5.60 0.04 7.96
N SER A 26 -6.02 1.18 7.38
CA SER A 26 -7.44 1.49 7.20
C SER A 26 -8.14 0.51 6.25
N SER A 27 -7.50 0.12 5.15
CA SER A 27 -8.05 -0.90 4.25
C SER A 27 -8.19 -2.26 4.94
N TRP A 28 -7.25 -2.64 5.80
CA TRP A 28 -7.35 -3.88 6.59
C TRP A 28 -8.50 -3.84 7.60
N GLN A 29 -8.59 -2.76 8.36
CA GLN A 29 -9.65 -2.57 9.36
C GLN A 29 -11.04 -2.62 8.72
N ASP A 30 -11.19 -2.08 7.50
CA ASP A 30 -12.46 -2.12 6.78
C ASP A 30 -12.73 -3.50 6.16
N ALA A 31 -11.78 -4.03 5.37
CA ALA A 31 -11.97 -5.29 4.63
C ALA A 31 -12.19 -6.50 5.53
N TYR A 32 -11.62 -6.50 6.74
CA TYR A 32 -11.69 -7.63 7.67
C TYR A 32 -12.57 -7.37 8.91
N ARG A 33 -13.31 -6.25 8.95
CA ARG A 33 -14.13 -5.83 10.11
C ARG A 33 -14.99 -6.96 10.69
N ASP A 34 -15.64 -7.72 9.82
CA ASP A 34 -16.58 -8.78 10.19
C ASP A 34 -15.95 -10.19 10.22
N LEU A 35 -14.65 -10.28 9.90
CA LEU A 35 -13.91 -11.53 9.77
C LEU A 35 -12.87 -11.73 10.91
N MET A 36 -12.49 -10.66 11.61
CA MET A 36 -11.45 -10.68 12.63
C MET A 36 -11.89 -9.97 13.92
N PRO A 37 -11.29 -10.30 15.08
CA PRO A 37 -11.57 -9.58 16.32
C PRO A 37 -11.28 -8.08 16.19
N ALA A 38 -12.22 -7.25 16.61
CA ALA A 38 -12.08 -5.80 16.56
C ALA A 38 -10.83 -5.29 17.30
N GLU A 39 -10.52 -5.90 18.46
CA GLU A 39 -9.31 -5.57 19.24
C GLU A 39 -8.03 -5.79 18.44
N TYR A 40 -7.96 -6.87 17.66
CA TYR A 40 -6.82 -7.14 16.79
C TYR A 40 -6.70 -6.08 15.69
N LEU A 41 -7.80 -5.77 15.00
CA LEU A 41 -7.81 -4.76 13.93
C LEU A 41 -7.45 -3.36 14.45
N ASN A 42 -7.93 -3.00 15.64
CA ASN A 42 -7.60 -1.74 16.29
C ASN A 42 -6.12 -1.69 16.71
N SER A 43 -5.53 -2.82 17.12
CA SER A 43 -4.12 -2.89 17.48
C SER A 43 -3.16 -2.59 16.32
N LEU A 44 -3.61 -2.69 15.06
CA LEU A 44 -2.79 -2.40 13.89
C LEU A 44 -2.28 -0.97 13.83
N GLU A 45 -2.97 -0.01 14.46
CA GLU A 45 -2.54 1.39 14.54
C GLU A 45 -1.19 1.54 15.26
N ALA A 46 -0.91 0.69 16.25
CA ALA A 46 0.37 0.71 16.97
C ALA A 46 1.57 0.41 16.04
N ASN A 47 1.33 -0.21 14.88
CA ASN A 47 2.36 -0.57 13.92
C ASN A 47 2.62 0.51 12.86
N LEU A 48 1.89 1.63 12.86
CA LEU A 48 2.00 2.67 11.82
C LEU A 48 3.42 3.20 11.66
N ALA A 49 4.10 3.56 12.76
CA ALA A 49 5.47 4.09 12.70
C ALA A 49 6.48 3.08 12.15
N GLN A 50 6.32 1.80 12.51
CA GLN A 50 7.16 0.72 11.98
C GLN A 50 6.93 0.52 10.47
N ARG A 51 5.67 0.55 10.04
CA ARG A 51 5.29 0.43 8.62
C ARG A 51 5.77 1.61 7.79
N GLU A 52 5.64 2.83 8.31
CA GLU A 52 6.19 4.03 7.67
C GLU A 52 7.70 3.88 7.48
N SER A 53 8.43 3.51 8.53
CA SER A 53 9.88 3.29 8.47
C SER A 53 10.27 2.20 7.47
N PHE A 54 9.48 1.13 7.37
CA PHE A 54 9.67 0.08 6.38
C PHE A 54 9.50 0.61 4.95
N TRP A 55 8.41 1.33 4.69
CA TRP A 55 8.12 1.86 3.35
C TRP A 55 9.10 2.93 2.90
N VAL A 56 9.62 3.77 3.81
CA VAL A 56 10.72 4.69 3.49
C VAL A 56 11.89 3.90 2.90
N ARG A 57 12.38 2.87 3.62
CA ARG A 57 13.51 2.06 3.17
C ARG A 57 13.24 1.31 1.87
N SER A 58 12.07 0.70 1.73
CA SER A 58 11.71 -0.05 0.51
C SER A 58 11.58 0.85 -0.72
N ILE A 59 11.07 2.07 -0.56
CA ILE A 59 10.96 3.02 -1.67
C ILE A 59 12.35 3.55 -2.04
N GLU A 60 13.22 3.80 -1.07
CA GLU A 60 14.60 4.23 -1.30
C GLU A 60 15.46 3.15 -1.96
N SER A 61 15.27 1.88 -1.62
CA SER A 61 15.96 0.76 -2.28
C SER A 61 15.45 0.50 -3.70
N GLY A 62 14.26 0.97 -4.05
CA GLY A 62 13.60 0.70 -5.33
C GLY A 62 13.04 -0.72 -5.46
N GLU A 63 13.13 -1.52 -4.41
CA GLU A 63 12.69 -2.91 -4.36
C GLU A 63 11.85 -3.16 -3.09
N PRO A 64 10.57 -3.54 -3.21
CA PRO A 64 9.83 -3.71 -4.46
C PRO A 64 9.47 -2.39 -5.16
N CYS A 65 9.03 -2.46 -6.43
CA CYS A 65 8.48 -1.30 -7.13
C CYS A 65 7.13 -0.92 -6.50
N VAL A 66 6.99 0.32 -6.03
CA VAL A 66 5.78 0.82 -5.38
C VAL A 66 5.16 1.95 -6.19
N LEU A 67 3.86 1.81 -6.48
CA LEU A 67 3.04 2.84 -7.11
C LEU A 67 1.96 3.29 -6.13
N VAL A 68 1.64 4.58 -6.12
CA VAL A 68 0.51 5.16 -5.38
C VAL A 68 -0.57 5.66 -6.34
N ALA A 69 -1.82 5.52 -5.91
CA ALA A 69 -2.97 6.18 -6.52
C ALA A 69 -3.30 7.45 -5.72
N GLU A 70 -3.26 8.59 -6.38
CA GLU A 70 -3.63 9.88 -5.82
C GLU A 70 -5.00 10.31 -6.30
N LEU A 71 -5.79 10.90 -5.41
CA LEU A 71 -7.02 11.61 -5.69
C LEU A 71 -6.99 12.96 -4.97
N ASN A 72 -7.04 14.06 -5.73
CA ASN A 72 -6.93 15.42 -5.18
C ASN A 72 -5.74 15.59 -4.21
N GLU A 73 -4.55 15.13 -4.64
CA GLU A 73 -3.28 15.22 -3.88
C GLU A 73 -3.22 14.35 -2.62
N GLN A 74 -4.23 13.50 -2.39
CA GLN A 74 -4.22 12.53 -1.30
C GLN A 74 -3.96 11.14 -1.87
N VAL A 75 -3.03 10.39 -1.27
CA VAL A 75 -2.84 8.98 -1.57
C VAL A 75 -4.05 8.20 -1.04
N VAL A 76 -4.78 7.56 -1.93
CA VAL A 76 -5.99 6.78 -1.63
C VAL A 76 -5.81 5.29 -1.87
N GLY A 77 -4.67 4.90 -2.43
CA GLY A 77 -4.34 3.51 -2.74
C GLY A 77 -2.88 3.35 -3.08
N TRP A 78 -2.39 2.12 -3.04
CA TRP A 78 -1.05 1.78 -3.47
C TRP A 78 -0.94 0.29 -3.84
N ILE A 79 0.11 -0.03 -4.59
CA ILE A 79 0.45 -1.39 -4.99
C ILE A 79 1.97 -1.56 -4.90
N SER A 80 2.43 -2.73 -4.44
CA SER A 80 3.83 -3.14 -4.55
C SER A 80 3.96 -4.36 -5.44
N VAL A 81 4.82 -4.26 -6.45
CA VAL A 81 5.08 -5.31 -7.43
C VAL A 81 6.58 -5.56 -7.56
N GLY A 82 6.97 -6.78 -7.89
CA GLY A 82 8.37 -7.18 -8.01
C GLY A 82 8.52 -8.55 -8.64
N ALA A 83 9.73 -9.10 -8.60
CA ALA A 83 9.97 -10.49 -8.97
C ALA A 83 9.13 -11.43 -8.09
N SER A 84 8.65 -12.53 -8.67
CA SER A 84 7.90 -13.53 -7.91
C SER A 84 8.72 -14.10 -6.77
N ARG A 85 8.11 -14.23 -5.58
CA ARG A 85 8.69 -14.95 -4.44
C ARG A 85 8.43 -16.45 -4.48
N ASP A 86 7.69 -16.94 -5.48
CA ASP A 86 7.43 -18.37 -5.69
C ASP A 86 8.69 -19.06 -6.24
N GLU A 87 9.28 -19.94 -5.41
CA GLU A 87 10.51 -20.66 -5.72
C GLU A 87 10.33 -21.74 -6.80
N ASP A 88 9.10 -22.19 -7.04
CA ASP A 88 8.79 -23.18 -8.08
C ASP A 88 8.84 -22.56 -9.48
N ILE A 89 8.77 -21.21 -9.57
CA ILE A 89 8.86 -20.49 -10.84
C ILE A 89 10.34 -20.35 -11.25
N THR A 90 10.77 -21.27 -12.10
CA THR A 90 12.10 -21.22 -12.71
C THR A 90 12.18 -20.19 -13.85
N GLY A 91 13.35 -19.57 -14.03
CA GLY A 91 13.66 -18.76 -15.20
C GLY A 91 13.35 -17.26 -15.12
N GLY A 92 12.95 -16.72 -13.96
CA GLY A 92 12.87 -15.27 -13.72
C GLY A 92 11.81 -14.51 -14.53
N ASN A 93 10.87 -15.23 -15.15
CA ASN A 93 9.87 -14.65 -16.07
C ASN A 93 8.50 -14.36 -15.41
N ALA A 94 8.44 -14.32 -14.08
CA ALA A 94 7.21 -14.00 -13.35
C ALA A 94 7.40 -12.81 -12.40
N GLY A 95 6.39 -11.95 -12.37
CA GLY A 95 6.24 -10.90 -11.38
C GLY A 95 5.12 -11.25 -10.39
N GLU A 96 5.16 -10.63 -9.22
CA GLU A 96 4.18 -10.80 -8.16
C GLU A 96 3.60 -9.45 -7.74
N VAL A 97 2.28 -9.43 -7.53
CA VAL A 97 1.61 -8.38 -6.78
C VAL A 97 1.66 -8.74 -5.30
N MET A 98 2.66 -8.21 -4.60
CA MET A 98 2.88 -8.52 -3.18
C MET A 98 1.84 -7.88 -2.27
N SER A 99 1.26 -6.75 -2.68
CA SER A 99 0.25 -6.02 -1.93
C SER A 99 -0.49 -5.04 -2.85
N ILE A 100 -1.80 -4.91 -2.65
CA ILE A 100 -2.64 -3.90 -3.29
C ILE A 100 -3.74 -3.47 -2.30
N TYR A 101 -3.81 -2.18 -2.02
CA TYR A 101 -4.78 -1.62 -1.08
C TYR A 101 -5.35 -0.30 -1.61
N VAL A 102 -6.64 -0.08 -1.36
CA VAL A 102 -7.37 1.15 -1.65
C VAL A 102 -8.29 1.43 -0.47
N LEU A 103 -8.43 2.70 -0.09
CA LEU A 103 -9.35 3.12 0.97
C LEU A 103 -10.80 2.78 0.59
N ALA A 104 -11.56 2.29 1.57
CA ALA A 104 -13.00 2.16 1.44
C ALA A 104 -13.66 3.54 1.29
N ARG A 105 -14.83 3.56 0.66
CA ARG A 105 -15.62 4.78 0.42
C ARG A 105 -16.59 5.07 1.55
#